data_AF-A0A367AD99-F1
#
_entry.id   AF-A0A367AD99-F1
#
_cell.length_a   1.000
_cell.length_b   1.000
_cell.length_c   1.000
_cell.angle_alpha   90.00
_cell.angle_beta   90.00
_cell.angle_gamma   90.00
#
_symmetry.space_group_name_H-M   'P 1'
#
loop_
_entity.id
_entity.type
_entity.pdbx_description
1 polymer ?
#
loop_
_entity_poly.entity_id
_entity_poly.type
_entity_poly.pdbx_seq_one_letter_code
_entity_poly.pdbx_strand_id
1 'polypeptide(L)'
;MADQPDRIPAADLPPGAVRRVGDWAVGNRGGAYFAVSRRCRHQLADMSQGTIDAEGCLVCPWHQSRYDVRTGEMVSGPKGFLGYRGPTPGYTQLVRGYAKYLRLRVRRALRRGDDVVLE
;
A
#
# COMPACT_ATOMS: atom_id res chain seq x y z
N MET A 1 -18.11 -4.27 14.70
CA MET A 1 -16.76 -4.09 14.13
C MET A 1 -15.96 -3.31 15.16
N ALA A 2 -15.07 -3.98 15.87
CA ALA A 2 -14.26 -3.33 16.91
C ALA A 2 -13.42 -2.22 16.26
N ASP A 3 -13.46 -1.04 16.88
CA ASP A 3 -12.60 0.09 16.57
C ASP A 3 -11.15 -0.36 16.77
N GLN A 4 -10.52 -0.83 15.70
CA GLN A 4 -9.11 -1.22 15.75
C GLN A 4 -8.35 0.10 15.88
N PRO A 5 -7.50 0.25 16.91
CA PRO A 5 -7.01 1.57 17.26
C PRO A 5 -6.21 2.12 16.07
N ASP A 6 -6.40 3.41 15.81
CA ASP A 6 -5.70 4.18 14.78
C ASP A 6 -4.19 4.34 15.11
N ARG A 7 -3.55 3.30 15.66
CA ARG A 7 -2.16 3.28 16.05
C ARG A 7 -1.57 1.87 15.97
N ILE A 8 -0.26 1.80 15.88
CA ILE A 8 0.53 0.57 15.92
C ILE A 8 1.87 0.87 16.60
N PRO A 9 2.44 -0.05 17.40
CA PRO A 9 3.78 0.13 17.96
C PRO A 9 4.81 0.41 16.86
N ALA A 10 5.65 1.42 17.06
CA ALA A 10 6.70 1.78 16.10
C ALA A 10 7.73 0.63 15.93
N ALA A 11 7.89 -0.21 16.95
CA ALA A 11 8.71 -1.41 16.92
C ALA A 11 8.20 -2.46 15.90
N ASP A 12 6.89 -2.50 15.63
CA ASP A 12 6.30 -3.40 14.63
C ASP A 12 6.48 -2.89 13.19
N LEU A 13 6.95 -1.65 13.05
CA LEU A 13 7.24 -0.98 11.79
C LEU A 13 8.72 -0.58 11.70
N PRO A 14 9.68 -1.53 11.73
CA PRO A 14 11.06 -1.21 11.37
C PRO A 14 11.13 -0.71 9.91
N PRO A 15 12.20 0.00 9.51
CA PRO A 15 12.36 0.46 8.13
C PRO A 15 12.13 -0.66 7.10
N GLY A 16 11.30 -0.40 6.11
CA GLY A 16 10.91 -1.37 5.07
C GLY A 16 9.66 -2.21 5.41
N ALA A 17 9.21 -2.22 6.67
CA ALA A 17 8.04 -2.98 7.05
C ALA A 17 6.72 -2.31 6.61
N VAL A 18 5.73 -3.17 6.34
CA VAL A 18 4.33 -2.80 6.14
C VAL A 18 3.48 -3.68 7.04
N ARG A 19 2.50 -3.08 7.72
CA ARG A 19 1.57 -3.76 8.62
C ARG A 19 0.16 -3.27 8.40
N ARG A 20 -0.79 -4.08 8.86
CA ARG A 20 -2.21 -3.74 8.82
C ARG A 20 -2.61 -3.00 10.08
N VAL A 21 -3.35 -1.91 9.91
CA VAL A 21 -4.06 -1.23 10.99
C VAL A 21 -5.46 -0.90 10.48
N GLY A 22 -6.48 -1.65 10.89
CA GLY A 22 -7.83 -1.54 10.36
C GLY A 22 -7.88 -1.74 8.84
N ASP A 23 -8.32 -0.71 8.13
CA ASP A 23 -8.40 -0.66 6.67
C ASP A 23 -7.16 -0.05 5.98
N TRP A 24 -6.11 0.21 6.75
CA TRP A 24 -4.89 0.83 6.30
C TRP A 24 -3.74 -0.17 6.20
N ALA A 25 -2.95 -0.03 5.14
CA ALA A 25 -1.60 -0.54 5.05
C ALA A 25 -0.67 0.58 5.52
N VAL A 26 -0.06 0.38 6.68
CA VAL A 26 0.85 1.34 7.33
C VAL A 26 2.26 0.84 7.13
N GLY A 27 3.17 1.68 6.66
CA GLY A 27 4.54 1.27 6.43
C GLY A 27 5.57 2.31 6.82
N ASN A 28 6.81 1.87 6.96
CA ASN A 28 7.95 2.71 7.29
C ASN A 28 8.90 2.79 6.09
N ARG A 29 8.84 3.90 5.34
CA ARG A 29 9.74 4.18 4.23
C ARG A 29 10.99 4.90 4.75
N GLY A 30 11.92 4.15 5.33
CA GLY A 30 13.22 4.67 5.76
C GLY A 30 13.16 5.77 6.82
N GLY A 31 12.22 5.66 7.76
CA GLY A 31 11.92 6.65 8.81
C GLY A 31 10.69 7.51 8.51
N ALA A 32 10.25 7.58 7.26
CA ALA A 32 9.01 8.25 6.87
C ALA A 32 7.83 7.28 6.90
N TYR A 33 6.98 7.41 7.91
CA TYR A 33 5.76 6.60 8.02
C TYR A 33 4.71 7.05 7.00
N PHE A 34 3.95 6.08 6.49
CA PHE A 34 2.81 6.34 5.60
C PHE A 34 1.65 5.43 5.96
N ALA A 35 0.45 5.83 5.54
CA ALA A 35 -0.72 4.97 5.57
C ALA A 35 -1.56 5.15 4.31
N VAL A 36 -1.87 4.04 3.67
CA VAL A 36 -2.74 4.00 2.48
C VAL A 36 -3.84 2.97 2.62
N SER A 37 -4.98 3.16 1.97
CA SER A 37 -6.04 2.16 2.00
C SER A 37 -5.50 0.82 1.49
N ARG A 38 -5.74 -0.26 2.23
CA ARG A 38 -5.05 -1.53 2.01
C ARG A 38 -5.52 -2.35 0.81
N ARG A 39 -6.56 -1.94 0.07
CA ARG A 39 -7.12 -2.74 -1.02
C ARG A 39 -6.51 -2.34 -2.36
N CYS A 40 -5.73 -3.25 -2.95
CA CYS A 40 -5.19 -3.06 -4.28
C CYS A 40 -6.30 -2.76 -5.30
N ARG A 41 -6.08 -1.79 -6.18
CA ARG A 41 -7.06 -1.39 -7.20
C ARG A 41 -7.20 -2.40 -8.32
N HIS A 42 -6.30 -3.37 -8.40
CA HIS A 42 -6.37 -4.45 -9.37
C HIS A 42 -7.40 -5.53 -8.95
N GLN A 43 -7.07 -6.34 -7.93
CA GLN A 43 -7.90 -7.47 -7.48
C GLN A 43 -8.05 -7.50 -5.96
N LEU A 44 -8.04 -6.33 -5.30
CA LEU A 44 -8.34 -6.16 -3.87
C LEU A 44 -7.38 -6.90 -2.90
N ALA A 45 -6.21 -7.32 -3.40
CA ALA A 45 -5.12 -7.83 -2.59
C ALA A 45 -4.86 -6.93 -1.38
N ASP A 46 -4.56 -7.55 -0.23
CA ASP A 46 -4.23 -6.81 0.97
C ASP A 46 -2.80 -6.25 0.87
N MET A 47 -2.71 -4.95 0.63
CA MET A 47 -1.45 -4.21 0.49
C MET A 47 -0.64 -4.17 1.78
N SER A 48 -1.24 -4.49 2.94
CA SER A 48 -0.47 -4.65 4.18
C SER A 48 0.49 -5.85 4.15
N GLN A 49 0.27 -6.79 3.22
CA GLN A 49 1.15 -7.92 2.92
C GLN A 49 2.14 -7.60 1.79
N GLY A 50 2.17 -6.35 1.32
CA GLY A 50 3.09 -5.88 0.28
C GLY A 50 4.48 -5.55 0.82
N THR A 51 5.32 -5.04 -0.08
CA THR A 51 6.69 -4.61 0.23
C THR A 51 6.93 -3.17 -0.21
N ILE A 52 7.96 -2.53 0.32
CA ILE A 52 8.40 -1.20 -0.12
C ILE A 52 9.62 -1.40 -1.04
N ASP A 53 9.57 -0.86 -2.25
CA ASP A 53 10.72 -0.92 -3.17
C ASP A 53 11.75 0.18 -2.92
N ALA A 54 12.85 0.15 -3.68
CA ALA A 54 13.96 1.10 -3.53
C ALA A 54 13.55 2.56 -3.80
N GLU A 55 12.52 2.79 -4.62
CA GLU A 55 11.96 4.12 -4.86
C GLU A 55 10.93 4.52 -3.80
N GLY A 56 10.68 3.65 -2.83
CA GLY A 56 9.77 3.91 -1.72
C GLY A 56 8.29 3.77 -2.07
N CYS A 57 7.97 3.05 -3.15
CA CYS A 57 6.60 2.72 -3.51
C CYS A 57 6.15 1.44 -2.79
N LEU A 58 4.85 1.38 -2.47
CA LEU A 58 4.23 0.17 -1.95
C LEU A 58 3.88 -0.78 -3.09
N VAL A 59 4.39 -2.00 -3.04
CA VAL A 59 4.28 -3.02 -4.07
C VAL A 59 3.25 -4.07 -3.66
N CYS A 60 2.28 -4.30 -4.55
CA CYS A 60 1.23 -5.30 -4.34
C CYS A 60 1.82 -6.72 -4.33
N PRO A 61 1.49 -7.56 -3.33
CA PRO A 61 2.07 -8.90 -3.20
C PRO A 61 1.63 -9.87 -4.31
N TRP A 62 0.48 -9.62 -4.94
CA TRP A 62 -0.04 -10.56 -5.95
C TRP A 62 0.62 -10.34 -7.31
N HIS A 63 0.45 -9.16 -7.89
CA HIS A 63 0.85 -8.85 -9.27
C HIS A 63 1.74 -7.62 -9.38
N GLN A 64 2.39 -7.21 -8.29
CA GLN A 64 3.48 -6.22 -8.34
C GLN A 64 3.08 -4.84 -8.88
N SER A 65 1.79 -4.47 -8.83
CA SER A 65 1.37 -3.08 -9.01
C SER A 65 2.04 -2.21 -7.95
N ARG A 66 2.60 -1.08 -8.36
CA ARG A 66 3.35 -0.17 -7.49
C ARG A 66 2.54 1.09 -7.23
N TYR A 67 2.53 1.55 -5.99
CA TYR A 67 1.79 2.73 -5.57
C TYR A 67 2.71 3.75 -4.89
N ASP A 68 2.62 5.02 -5.28
CA ASP A 68 3.20 6.10 -4.50
C ASP A 68 2.39 6.28 -3.21
N VAL A 69 3.03 6.04 -2.08
CA VAL A 69 2.40 6.06 -0.75
C VAL A 69 1.99 7.46 -0.29
N ARG A 70 2.50 8.52 -0.93
CA ARG A 70 2.19 9.92 -0.61
C ARG A 70 0.90 10.38 -1.27
N THR A 71 0.61 9.86 -2.46
CA THR A 71 -0.52 10.30 -3.30
C THR A 71 -1.57 9.20 -3.49
N GLY A 72 -1.22 7.95 -3.18
CA GLY A 72 -2.03 6.77 -3.43
C GLY A 72 -2.10 6.36 -4.91
N GLU A 73 -1.35 7.02 -5.78
CA GLU A 73 -1.38 6.79 -7.23
C GLU A 73 -0.67 5.48 -7.62
N MET A 74 -1.27 4.75 -8.55
CA MET A 74 -0.64 3.58 -9.18
C MET A 74 0.40 4.04 -10.20
N VAL A 75 1.67 4.01 -9.83
CA VAL A 75 2.79 4.40 -10.72
C VAL A 75 3.17 3.30 -11.70
N SER A 76 2.93 2.03 -11.35
CA SER A 76 3.09 0.88 -12.24
C SER A 76 1.90 -0.07 -12.10
N GLY A 77 1.37 -0.50 -13.24
CA GLY A 77 0.25 -1.45 -13.31
C GLY A 77 0.63 -2.89 -12.94
N PRO A 78 -0.34 -3.80 -12.91
CA PRO A 78 -0.12 -5.21 -12.57
C PRO A 78 0.70 -5.95 -13.65
N LYS A 79 1.51 -6.90 -13.19
CA LYS A 79 2.28 -7.88 -13.97
C LYS A 79 1.62 -9.27 -13.88
N GLY A 80 0.36 -9.34 -14.27
CA GLY A 80 -0.43 -10.57 -14.22
C GLY A 80 -1.91 -10.32 -13.92
N PHE A 81 -2.68 -11.40 -13.90
CA PHE A 81 -4.11 -11.42 -13.63
C PHE A 81 -4.49 -12.79 -13.08
N LEU A 82 -5.33 -12.86 -12.03
CA LEU A 82 -5.62 -14.11 -11.32
C LEU A 82 -4.34 -14.91 -10.98
N GLY A 83 -4.24 -16.18 -11.40
CA GLY A 83 -3.05 -17.01 -11.20
C GLY A 83 -1.91 -16.76 -12.20
N TYR A 84 -2.15 -16.00 -13.26
CA TYR A 84 -1.15 -15.75 -14.30
C TYR A 84 -0.14 -14.69 -13.87
N ARG A 85 1.16 -14.98 -14.04
CA ARG A 85 2.29 -14.07 -13.81
C ARG A 85 2.99 -13.83 -15.13
N GLY A 86 2.92 -12.60 -15.63
CA GLY A 86 3.49 -12.24 -16.92
C GLY A 86 2.91 -10.93 -17.46
N PRO A 87 3.42 -10.44 -18.60
CA PRO A 87 2.92 -9.24 -19.24
C PRO A 87 1.49 -9.45 -19.73
N THR A 88 0.57 -8.56 -19.35
CA THR A 88 -0.81 -8.53 -19.83
C THR A 88 -1.08 -7.16 -20.50
N PRO A 89 -0.41 -6.86 -21.62
CA PRO A 89 -0.57 -5.58 -22.31
C PRO A 89 -2.05 -5.37 -22.70
N GLY A 90 -2.53 -4.14 -22.60
CA GLY A 90 -3.96 -3.82 -22.69
C GLY A 90 -4.67 -3.91 -21.34
N TYR A 91 -4.69 -5.08 -20.70
CA TYR A 91 -5.28 -5.24 -19.37
C TYR A 91 -4.58 -4.40 -18.30
N THR A 92 -3.24 -4.43 -18.27
CA THR A 92 -2.44 -3.54 -17.40
C THR A 92 -2.81 -2.07 -17.63
N GLN A 93 -3.05 -1.65 -18.87
CA GLN A 93 -3.38 -0.27 -19.21
C GLN A 93 -4.81 0.09 -18.81
N LEU A 94 -5.76 -0.82 -18.96
CA LEU A 94 -7.12 -0.67 -18.44
C LEU A 94 -7.10 -0.47 -16.92
N VAL A 95 -6.36 -1.33 -16.21
CA VAL A 95 -6.21 -1.25 -14.75
C VAL A 95 -5.61 0.10 -14.32
N ARG A 96 -4.55 0.54 -15.00
CA ARG A 96 -3.96 1.87 -14.74
C ARG A 96 -4.94 3.01 -15.04
N GLY A 97 -5.73 2.87 -16.11
CA GLY A 97 -6.71 3.86 -16.56
C GLY A 97 -7.73 4.17 -15.48
N TYR A 98 -8.41 3.15 -14.93
CA TYR A 98 -9.38 3.40 -13.86
C TYR A 98 -8.71 3.69 -12.51
N ALA A 99 -7.53 3.10 -12.23
CA ALA A 99 -6.82 3.33 -10.97
C ALA A 99 -6.35 4.79 -10.79
N LYS A 100 -6.24 5.55 -11.88
CA LYS A 100 -6.01 7.00 -11.84
C LYS A 100 -7.08 7.76 -11.06
N TYR A 101 -8.34 7.31 -11.17
CA TYR A 101 -9.50 7.90 -10.48
C TYR A 101 -9.77 7.20 -9.15
N LEU A 102 -9.48 5.90 -9.08
CA LEU A 102 -9.61 5.11 -7.87
C LEU A 102 -8.28 5.00 -7.13
N ARG A 103 -7.60 6.11 -6.81
CA ARG A 103 -6.34 6.08 -6.07
C ARG A 103 -6.51 5.44 -4.69
N LEU A 104 -5.45 4.89 -4.11
CA LEU A 104 -5.50 4.52 -2.70
C LEU A 104 -5.79 5.78 -1.87
N ARG A 105 -6.65 5.66 -0.87
CA ARG A 105 -6.80 6.77 0.10
C ARG A 105 -5.48 6.89 0.86
N VAL A 106 -5.09 8.11 1.20
CA VAL A 106 -3.89 8.39 2.01
C VAL A 106 -4.36 8.96 3.34
N ARG A 107 -3.71 8.53 4.42
CA ARG A 107 -3.89 9.08 5.76
C ARG A 107 -2.53 9.44 6.33
N ARG A 108 -2.48 10.43 7.22
CA ARG A 108 -1.22 10.81 7.84
C ARG A 108 -0.81 9.72 8.82
N ALA A 109 0.46 9.37 8.85
CA ALA A 109 1.03 8.45 9.82
C ALA A 109 2.23 9.12 10.47
N LEU A 110 2.18 9.32 11.78
CA LEU A 110 3.22 10.06 12.52
C LEU A 110 3.64 9.27 13.75
N ARG A 111 4.94 9.27 14.02
CA ARG A 111 5.46 8.73 15.27
C ARG A 111 5.13 9.66 16.44
N ARG A 112 4.54 9.10 17.49
CA ARG A 112 4.21 9.74 18.77
C ARG A 112 4.76 8.85 19.89
N GLY A 113 5.95 9.18 20.38
CA GLY A 113 6.66 8.32 21.32
C GLY A 113 6.97 6.95 20.71
N ASP A 114 6.43 5.90 21.33
CA ASP A 114 6.65 4.50 20.92
C ASP A 114 5.61 3.97 19.92
N ASP A 115 4.62 4.79 19.56
CA ASP A 115 3.57 4.44 18.61
C ASP A 115 3.69 5.22 17.31
N VAL A 116 3.15 4.65 16.23
CA VAL A 116 2.79 5.34 14.99
C VAL A 116 1.28 5.51 14.99
N VAL A 117 0.82 6.76 14.93
CA VAL A 117 -0.60 7.14 15.00
C VAL A 117 -1.07 7.60 13.62
N LEU A 118 -2.28 7.19 13.26
CA LEU A 118 -2.99 7.52 12.03
C LEU A 118 -3.90 8.72 12.27
N GLU A 119 -3.59 9.85 11.62
CA GLU A 119 -4.35 11.10 11.68
C GLU A 119 -5.04 11.35 10.34
#